data_AF-A0A9D7C5Q5-F1
#
_entry.id   AF-A0A9D7C5Q5-F1
#
_cell.length_a   1.000
_cell.length_b   1.000
_cell.length_c   1.000
_cell.angle_alpha   90.00
_cell.angle_beta   90.00
_cell.angle_gamma   90.00
#
_symmetry.space_group_name_H-M   'P 1'
#
loop_
_entity.id
_entity.type
_entity.pdbx_description
1 polymer ?
#
loop_
_entity_poly.entity_id
_entity_poly.type
_entity_poly.pdbx_seq_one_letter_code
_entity_poly.pdbx_strand_id
1 'polypeptide(L)'
;MTEDLQNRVKDYVKQLEFAPMLDNSEPTNSTQNIADSIYSLITNSKFRRTKVDEVSEADIKRKIQNAIESNLPIEYSIPFGGYKNYRMPTFPEAEWAEVFNIRFMIRYLLPIASAYKQGVILTYSYNSQIMHRVSNMPLAKQKAYEDSITNLINYFNEQCPENLILKTQKINDLYASKDDWQNEWNENYERNKREWNSLYDLQLREKKVKSARHNLILDGERNLVHLSTEELETEYLNAAMMCDAIDCLSKRREFNKFSHRIQVVYVRGPKPAIHLGVCEGSTRDFWVGLAVMEIREDKILPKILSFEQFEYLKSSIQMLEVENKFSTISKNFDKVLILNN
;
A
#
# COMPACT_ATOMS: atom_id res chain seq x y z
N MET A 1 -6.68 -30.70 -5.87
CA MET A 1 -6.08 -29.91 -6.96
C MET A 1 -5.38 -30.86 -7.90
N THR A 2 -5.64 -30.78 -9.22
CA THR A 2 -4.96 -31.62 -10.22
C THR A 2 -3.48 -31.24 -10.32
N GLU A 3 -2.63 -32.18 -10.74
CA GLU A 3 -1.19 -31.94 -10.93
C GLU A 3 -0.92 -30.82 -11.95
N ASP A 4 -1.68 -30.81 -13.05
CA ASP A 4 -1.64 -29.75 -14.06
C ASP A 4 -1.88 -28.35 -13.47
N LEU A 5 -2.90 -28.20 -12.62
CA LEU A 5 -3.19 -26.93 -11.97
C LEU A 5 -2.07 -26.52 -11.00
N GLN A 6 -1.46 -27.47 -10.27
CA GLN A 6 -0.32 -27.17 -9.41
C GLN A 6 0.87 -26.64 -10.20
N ASN A 7 1.19 -27.28 -11.33
CA ASN A 7 2.29 -26.87 -12.21
C ASN A 7 2.03 -25.47 -12.77
N ARG A 8 0.82 -25.22 -13.27
CA ARG A 8 0.42 -23.89 -13.75
C ARG A 8 0.55 -22.79 -12.68
N VAL A 9 0.20 -23.09 -11.42
CA VAL A 9 0.37 -22.13 -10.31
C VAL A 9 1.85 -21.92 -9.97
N LYS A 10 2.66 -22.99 -9.96
CA LYS A 10 4.12 -22.88 -9.73
C LYS A 10 4.80 -22.06 -10.83
N ASP A 11 4.42 -22.27 -12.08
CA ASP A 11 4.92 -21.47 -13.21
C ASP A 11 4.52 -20.01 -13.08
N TYR A 12 3.26 -19.75 -12.68
CA TYR A 12 2.81 -18.39 -12.40
C TYR A 12 3.64 -17.75 -11.27
N VAL A 13 3.88 -18.45 -10.17
CA VAL A 13 4.75 -18.00 -9.07
C VAL A 13 6.15 -17.67 -9.57
N LYS A 14 6.75 -18.51 -10.42
CA LYS A 14 8.06 -18.22 -11.02
C LYS A 14 8.06 -16.94 -11.83
N GLN A 15 6.99 -16.65 -12.56
CA GLN A 15 6.85 -15.38 -13.28
C GLN A 15 6.69 -14.18 -12.34
N LEU A 16 6.16 -14.36 -11.12
CA LEU A 16 6.07 -13.30 -10.12
C LEU A 16 7.43 -12.88 -9.58
N GLU A 17 8.46 -13.73 -9.66
CA GLU A 17 9.82 -13.41 -9.21
C GLU A 17 10.51 -12.31 -10.03
N PHE A 18 9.95 -12.00 -11.20
CA PHE A 18 10.51 -11.05 -12.15
C PHE A 18 9.70 -9.77 -12.25
N ALA A 19 10.42 -8.64 -12.35
CA ALA A 19 9.84 -7.37 -12.74
C ALA A 19 9.15 -7.51 -14.12
N PRO A 20 7.91 -7.03 -14.26
CA PRO A 20 7.23 -7.01 -15.55
C PRO A 20 8.02 -6.23 -16.61
N MET A 21 7.98 -6.70 -17.86
CA MET A 21 8.61 -6.05 -19.02
C MET A 21 7.53 -5.45 -19.94
N LEU A 22 7.91 -4.49 -20.78
CA LEU A 22 7.03 -4.01 -21.85
C LEU A 22 6.95 -5.06 -22.94
N ASP A 23 5.75 -5.29 -23.46
CA ASP A 23 5.60 -6.00 -24.72
C ASP A 23 6.11 -5.07 -25.83
N ASN A 24 6.97 -5.60 -26.73
CA ASN A 24 7.56 -4.87 -27.86
C ASN A 24 6.53 -4.31 -28.88
N SER A 25 5.23 -4.44 -28.59
CA SER A 25 4.11 -4.07 -29.46
C SER A 25 3.42 -2.75 -29.08
N GLU A 26 3.80 -2.07 -28.00
CA GLU A 26 3.19 -0.77 -27.69
C GLU A 26 3.84 0.36 -28.50
N PRO A 27 3.05 1.13 -29.28
CA PRO A 27 3.59 2.14 -30.16
C PRO A 27 4.23 3.28 -29.36
N THR A 28 5.50 3.57 -29.67
CA THR A 28 6.12 4.87 -29.37
C THR A 28 5.35 5.93 -30.14
N ASN A 29 4.34 6.54 -29.52
CA ASN A 29 3.54 7.58 -30.17
C ASN A 29 4.45 8.74 -30.58
N SER A 30 4.49 8.96 -31.89
CA SER A 30 5.15 10.07 -32.55
C SER A 30 4.45 11.40 -32.23
N THR A 31 5.21 12.37 -31.72
CA THR A 31 5.02 13.83 -31.89
C THR A 31 3.69 14.47 -31.44
N GLN A 32 2.90 13.82 -30.58
CA GLN A 32 1.91 14.54 -29.75
C GLN A 32 2.63 15.19 -28.56
N ASN A 33 2.09 16.29 -28.01
CA ASN A 33 2.58 16.90 -26.77
C ASN A 33 2.86 15.82 -25.71
N ILE A 34 4.14 15.68 -25.32
CA ILE A 34 4.60 14.63 -24.39
C ILE A 34 3.82 14.65 -23.07
N ALA A 35 3.39 15.82 -22.61
CA ALA A 35 2.57 15.96 -21.40
C ALA A 35 1.21 15.25 -21.55
N ASP A 36 0.56 15.38 -22.70
CA ASP A 36 -0.74 14.74 -22.97
C ASP A 36 -0.61 13.23 -23.12
N SER A 37 0.47 12.76 -23.75
CA SER A 37 0.77 11.32 -23.85
C SER A 37 1.02 10.71 -22.47
N ILE A 38 1.83 11.35 -21.63
CA ILE A 38 2.07 10.93 -20.25
C ILE A 38 0.76 10.94 -19.46
N TYR A 39 -0.04 12.00 -19.55
CA TYR A 39 -1.33 12.08 -18.86
C TYR A 39 -2.28 10.92 -19.24
N SER A 40 -2.33 10.56 -20.52
CA SER A 40 -3.11 9.42 -21.01
C SER A 40 -2.65 8.10 -20.38
N LEU A 41 -1.34 7.86 -20.31
CA LEU A 41 -0.77 6.67 -19.66
C LEU A 41 -1.08 6.64 -18.16
N ILE A 42 -0.97 7.78 -17.48
CA ILE A 42 -1.28 7.91 -16.05
C ILE A 42 -2.73 7.59 -15.76
N THR A 43 -3.65 8.02 -16.63
CA THR A 43 -5.09 7.90 -16.40
C THR A 43 -5.74 6.65 -17.02
N ASN A 44 -4.91 5.73 -17.50
CA ASN A 44 -5.30 4.49 -18.16
C ASN A 44 -6.33 3.67 -17.35
N SER A 45 -7.47 3.38 -17.99
CA SER A 45 -8.61 2.69 -17.38
C SER A 45 -8.32 1.23 -17.00
N LYS A 46 -7.29 0.60 -17.55
CA LYS A 46 -6.84 -0.75 -17.17
C LYS A 46 -6.43 -0.82 -15.70
N PHE A 47 -5.80 0.24 -15.20
CA PHE A 47 -5.26 0.31 -13.84
C PHE A 47 -6.18 1.09 -12.90
N ARG A 48 -6.79 2.16 -13.42
CA ARG A 48 -7.65 3.07 -12.64
C ARG A 48 -8.96 2.40 -12.25
N ARG A 49 -9.46 2.72 -11.05
CA ARG A 49 -10.70 2.13 -10.50
C ARG A 49 -11.87 3.09 -10.54
N THR A 50 -11.62 4.40 -10.55
CA THR A 50 -12.67 5.43 -10.60
C THR A 50 -12.25 6.58 -11.49
N LYS A 51 -13.20 7.32 -12.07
CA LYS A 51 -12.88 8.51 -12.89
C LYS A 51 -11.98 9.47 -12.11
N VAL A 52 -10.97 10.03 -12.77
CA VAL A 52 -10.15 11.12 -12.22
C VAL A 52 -11.05 12.34 -12.09
N ASP A 53 -11.11 12.93 -10.91
CA ASP A 53 -11.89 14.14 -10.69
C ASP A 53 -11.10 15.39 -11.06
N GLU A 54 -11.80 16.51 -11.27
CA GLU A 54 -11.21 17.74 -11.81
C GLU A 54 -10.02 18.28 -11.00
N VAL A 55 -10.09 18.18 -9.66
CA VAL A 55 -8.99 18.63 -8.78
C VAL A 55 -7.76 17.76 -8.97
N SER A 56 -7.94 16.45 -9.02
CA SER A 56 -6.84 15.49 -9.24
C SER A 56 -6.29 15.59 -10.66
N GLU A 57 -7.14 15.80 -11.67
CA GLU A 57 -6.71 16.00 -13.06
C GLU A 57 -5.85 17.26 -13.21
N ALA A 58 -6.30 18.39 -12.67
CA ALA A 58 -5.54 19.64 -12.71
C ALA A 58 -4.18 19.51 -12.00
N ASP A 59 -4.17 18.86 -10.82
CA ASP A 59 -2.95 18.62 -10.06
C ASP A 59 -1.97 17.69 -10.80
N ILE A 60 -2.45 16.60 -11.38
CA ILE A 60 -1.63 15.67 -12.18
C ILE A 60 -1.02 16.39 -13.38
N LYS A 61 -1.82 17.12 -14.17
CA LYS A 61 -1.32 17.85 -15.35
C LYS A 61 -0.24 18.87 -14.97
N ARG A 62 -0.47 19.63 -13.88
CA ARG A 62 0.52 20.56 -13.35
C ARG A 62 1.82 19.86 -12.93
N LYS A 63 1.73 18.71 -12.24
CA LYS A 63 2.91 17.94 -11.81
C LYS A 63 3.70 17.36 -12.99
N ILE A 64 3.01 16.86 -14.02
CA ILE A 64 3.63 16.40 -15.27
C ILE A 64 4.37 17.57 -15.94
N GLN A 65 3.70 18.71 -16.12
CA GLN A 65 4.29 19.88 -16.77
C GLN A 65 5.54 20.36 -16.03
N ASN A 66 5.46 20.49 -14.70
CA ASN A 66 6.61 20.89 -13.88
C ASN A 66 7.79 19.90 -14.01
N ALA A 67 7.52 18.60 -14.04
CA ALA A 67 8.55 17.59 -14.20
C ALA A 67 9.26 17.70 -15.56
N ILE A 68 8.48 17.87 -16.65
CA ILE A 68 9.01 18.04 -18.01
C ILE A 68 9.84 19.32 -18.12
N GLU A 69 9.31 20.46 -17.69
CA GLU A 69 10.01 21.75 -17.75
C GLU A 69 11.32 21.75 -16.95
N SER A 70 11.32 21.03 -15.82
CA SER A 70 12.48 20.94 -14.93
C SER A 70 13.44 19.80 -15.29
N ASN A 71 13.15 19.01 -16.33
CA ASN A 71 13.88 17.77 -16.64
C ASN A 71 14.04 16.84 -15.41
N LEU A 72 12.98 16.71 -14.63
CA LEU A 72 12.91 15.85 -13.45
C LEU A 72 12.06 14.60 -13.74
N PRO A 73 12.30 13.47 -13.05
CA PRO A 73 11.42 12.32 -13.10
C PRO A 73 10.00 12.67 -12.62
N ILE A 74 9.02 11.92 -13.12
CA ILE A 74 7.66 11.99 -12.57
C ILE A 74 7.63 11.16 -11.29
N GLU A 75 7.30 11.80 -10.17
CA GLU A 75 7.29 11.14 -8.87
C GLU A 75 5.88 10.72 -8.43
N TYR A 76 5.81 9.57 -7.77
CA TYR A 76 4.61 9.01 -7.16
C TYR A 76 4.83 8.74 -5.68
N SER A 77 3.75 8.78 -4.92
CA SER A 77 3.74 8.31 -3.53
C SER A 77 2.57 7.38 -3.26
N ILE A 78 2.83 6.28 -2.56
CA ILE A 78 1.82 5.38 -1.98
C ILE A 78 1.98 5.45 -0.46
N PRO A 79 1.14 6.22 0.25
CA PRO A 79 1.10 6.14 1.71
C PRO A 79 0.47 4.82 2.14
N PHE A 80 1.13 4.08 3.04
CA PHE A 80 0.64 2.82 3.60
C PHE A 80 0.95 2.70 5.09
N GLY A 81 0.42 1.65 5.72
CA GLY A 81 0.49 1.47 7.17
C GLY A 81 1.89 1.21 7.73
N GLY A 82 2.80 0.62 6.94
CA GLY A 82 4.10 0.18 7.45
C GLY A 82 4.00 -0.96 8.48
N TYR A 83 2.94 -1.77 8.41
CA TYR A 83 2.75 -2.99 9.20
C TYR A 83 1.82 -3.97 8.45
N LYS A 84 1.89 -5.28 8.74
CA LYS A 84 0.86 -6.25 8.35
C LYS A 84 -0.28 -6.26 9.38
N ASN A 85 -1.54 -6.36 8.95
CA ASN A 85 -2.66 -6.45 9.90
C ASN A 85 -2.56 -7.73 10.74
N TYR A 86 -2.67 -7.60 12.07
CA TYR A 86 -2.46 -8.69 13.04
C TYR A 86 -3.46 -9.83 12.93
N ARG A 87 -4.62 -9.59 12.31
CA ARG A 87 -5.66 -10.61 12.10
C ARG A 87 -5.31 -11.52 10.92
N MET A 88 -4.35 -11.13 10.07
CA MET A 88 -3.92 -11.97 8.96
C MET A 88 -3.05 -13.13 9.46
N PRO A 89 -3.17 -14.33 8.86
CA PRO A 89 -2.32 -15.47 9.21
C PRO A 89 -0.84 -15.26 8.86
N THR A 90 -0.53 -14.28 8.01
CA THR A 90 0.81 -13.90 7.56
C THR A 90 1.45 -12.82 8.42
N PHE A 91 0.77 -12.34 9.46
CA PHE A 91 1.37 -11.39 10.39
C PHE A 91 2.64 -11.98 11.06
N PRO A 92 3.77 -11.24 11.13
CA PRO A 92 3.89 -9.82 10.81
C PRO A 92 4.55 -9.49 9.47
N GLU A 93 5.12 -10.44 8.76
CA GLU A 93 6.00 -10.15 7.61
C GLU A 93 5.21 -9.95 6.31
N ALA A 94 5.87 -9.40 5.29
CA ALA A 94 5.33 -9.31 3.94
C ALA A 94 5.00 -10.69 3.36
N GLU A 95 4.08 -10.73 2.41
CA GLU A 95 3.61 -11.93 1.71
C GLU A 95 3.21 -11.60 0.27
N TRP A 96 2.50 -12.51 -0.40
CA TRP A 96 2.17 -12.41 -1.81
C TRP A 96 1.32 -11.18 -2.18
N ALA A 97 0.59 -10.54 -1.25
CA ALA A 97 -0.14 -9.30 -1.54
C ALA A 97 0.79 -8.14 -1.86
N GLU A 98 1.92 -8.05 -1.16
CA GLU A 98 2.96 -7.06 -1.43
C GLU A 98 3.58 -7.29 -2.82
N VAL A 99 3.85 -8.55 -3.19
CA VAL A 99 4.33 -8.92 -4.54
C VAL A 99 3.32 -8.53 -5.62
N PHE A 100 2.04 -8.85 -5.42
CA PHE A 100 0.98 -8.48 -6.36
C PHE A 100 0.92 -6.97 -6.56
N ASN A 101 1.06 -6.19 -5.48
CA ASN A 101 1.07 -4.75 -5.55
C ASN A 101 2.25 -4.19 -6.31
N ILE A 102 3.47 -4.59 -5.93
CA ILE A 102 4.69 -4.04 -6.54
C ILE A 102 4.70 -4.35 -8.04
N ARG A 103 4.38 -5.58 -8.45
CA ARG A 103 4.31 -5.92 -9.88
C ARG A 103 3.22 -5.15 -10.62
N PHE A 104 2.05 -4.96 -10.02
CA PHE A 104 0.98 -4.17 -10.63
C PHE A 104 1.41 -2.71 -10.83
N MET A 105 2.09 -2.14 -9.85
CA MET A 105 2.63 -0.78 -9.95
C MET A 105 3.76 -0.67 -10.98
N ILE A 106 4.67 -1.64 -11.08
CA ILE A 106 5.69 -1.66 -12.14
C ILE A 106 5.01 -1.67 -13.51
N ARG A 107 4.02 -2.53 -13.75
CA ARG A 107 3.29 -2.57 -15.03
C ARG A 107 2.57 -1.28 -15.37
N TYR A 108 2.07 -0.59 -14.35
CA TYR A 108 1.43 0.71 -14.52
C TYR A 108 2.44 1.80 -14.91
N LEU A 109 3.62 1.80 -14.29
CA LEU A 109 4.61 2.88 -14.46
C LEU A 109 5.57 2.66 -15.62
N LEU A 110 5.79 1.41 -16.04
CA LEU A 110 6.77 1.07 -17.06
C LEU A 110 6.51 1.75 -18.43
N PRO A 111 5.26 1.84 -18.94
CA PRO A 111 4.99 2.60 -20.17
C PRO A 111 5.35 4.08 -20.04
N ILE A 112 5.18 4.67 -18.85
CA ILE A 112 5.51 6.08 -18.59
C ILE A 112 7.03 6.25 -18.59
N ALA A 113 7.76 5.37 -17.90
CA ALA A 113 9.23 5.39 -17.88
C ALA A 113 9.83 5.17 -19.28
N SER A 114 9.19 4.38 -20.14
CA SER A 114 9.62 4.23 -21.54
C SER A 114 9.32 5.46 -22.40
N ALA A 115 8.24 6.18 -22.14
CA ALA A 115 7.86 7.36 -22.89
C ALA A 115 8.61 8.64 -22.45
N TYR A 116 9.13 8.66 -21.23
CA TYR A 116 9.76 9.84 -20.64
C TYR A 116 11.17 9.53 -20.13
N LYS A 117 12.19 10.13 -20.78
CA LYS A 117 13.60 9.81 -20.56
C LYS A 117 14.03 9.92 -19.10
N GLN A 118 13.61 10.98 -18.41
CA GLN A 118 13.92 11.21 -17.00
C GLN A 118 13.27 10.18 -16.07
N GLY A 119 12.29 9.43 -16.58
CA GLY A 119 11.77 8.26 -15.90
C GLY A 119 10.75 8.58 -14.82
N VAL A 120 10.61 7.62 -13.91
CA VAL A 120 9.60 7.60 -12.86
C VAL A 120 10.23 7.16 -11.54
N ILE A 121 9.80 7.80 -10.45
CA ILE A 121 10.13 7.35 -9.08
C ILE A 121 8.84 7.02 -8.34
N LEU A 122 8.71 5.79 -7.85
CA LEU A 122 7.66 5.37 -6.94
C LEU A 122 8.18 5.27 -5.51
N THR A 123 7.56 6.01 -4.59
CA THR A 123 7.89 5.92 -3.16
C THR A 123 6.75 5.35 -2.33
N TYR A 124 7.01 4.23 -1.66
CA TYR A 124 6.15 3.68 -0.62
C TYR A 124 6.45 4.38 0.71
N SER A 125 5.52 5.23 1.18
CA SER A 125 5.73 6.05 2.38
C SER A 125 4.93 5.54 3.58
N TYR A 126 5.54 5.53 4.77
CA TYR A 126 4.90 5.03 5.98
C TYR A 126 5.45 5.69 7.25
N ASN A 127 4.73 5.55 8.37
CA ASN A 127 5.23 5.99 9.68
C ASN A 127 5.82 4.77 10.39
N SER A 128 7.11 4.86 10.71
CA SER A 128 7.86 3.79 11.36
C SER A 128 7.69 3.85 12.87
N GLN A 129 7.71 2.68 13.53
CA GLN A 129 7.84 2.51 14.98
C GLN A 129 6.83 3.28 15.86
N ILE A 130 5.60 3.48 15.39
CA ILE A 130 4.55 4.21 16.14
C ILE A 130 3.32 3.34 16.45
N MET A 131 3.18 2.17 15.81
CA MET A 131 2.01 1.32 15.97
C MET A 131 1.89 0.70 17.36
N HIS A 132 2.99 0.56 18.11
CA HIS A 132 2.96 0.16 19.52
C HIS A 132 2.18 1.13 20.42
N ARG A 133 2.15 2.42 20.08
CA ARG A 133 1.32 3.42 20.77
C ARG A 133 -0.11 3.42 20.26
N VAL A 134 -0.30 3.31 18.95
CA VAL A 134 -1.61 3.53 18.31
C VAL A 134 -2.50 2.29 18.35
N SER A 135 -1.97 1.15 17.93
CA SER A 135 -2.71 -0.11 17.80
C SER A 135 -2.20 -1.18 18.76
N ASN A 136 -1.36 -0.81 19.72
CA ASN A 136 -0.74 -1.73 20.67
C ASN A 136 0.08 -2.84 19.97
N MET A 137 0.56 -2.58 18.75
CA MET A 137 1.35 -3.56 18.00
C MET A 137 2.76 -3.69 18.56
N PRO A 138 3.26 -4.91 18.85
CA PRO A 138 4.62 -5.05 19.34
C PRO A 138 5.66 -4.45 18.39
N LEU A 139 6.59 -3.66 18.91
CA LEU A 139 7.59 -2.95 18.08
C LEU A 139 8.38 -3.88 17.15
N ALA A 140 8.77 -5.05 17.67
CA ALA A 140 9.51 -6.06 16.90
C ALA A 140 8.70 -6.58 15.70
N LYS A 141 7.37 -6.64 15.81
CA LYS A 141 6.49 -7.11 14.72
C LYS A 141 6.35 -6.04 13.64
N GLN A 142 6.20 -4.77 14.01
CA GLN A 142 6.24 -3.68 13.03
C GLN A 142 7.59 -3.66 12.30
N LYS A 143 8.71 -3.79 13.02
CA LYS A 143 10.05 -3.83 12.42
C LYS A 143 10.22 -5.01 11.45
N ALA A 144 9.76 -6.21 11.81
CA ALA A 144 9.83 -7.38 10.93
C ALA A 144 9.10 -7.12 9.60
N TYR A 145 7.92 -6.49 9.66
CA TYR A 145 7.22 -6.07 8.44
C TYR A 145 8.02 -5.05 7.63
N GLU A 146 8.48 -3.97 8.25
CA GLU A 146 9.27 -2.90 7.60
C GLU A 146 10.49 -3.46 6.87
N ASP A 147 11.25 -4.34 7.54
CA ASP A 147 12.45 -4.96 6.98
C ASP A 147 12.07 -5.85 5.77
N SER A 148 11.03 -6.69 5.91
CA SER A 148 10.58 -7.58 4.83
C SER A 148 10.05 -6.84 3.59
N ILE A 149 9.26 -5.76 3.76
CA ILE A 149 8.75 -4.97 2.62
C ILE A 149 9.85 -4.14 1.96
N THR A 150 10.78 -3.57 2.72
CA THR A 150 11.93 -2.86 2.16
C THR A 150 12.82 -3.80 1.35
N ASN A 151 13.11 -5.00 1.85
CA ASN A 151 13.88 -6.00 1.12
C ASN A 151 13.18 -6.43 -0.18
N LEU A 152 11.85 -6.60 -0.14
CA LEU A 152 11.07 -6.94 -1.33
C LEU A 152 11.09 -5.82 -2.38
N ILE A 153 10.94 -4.56 -1.95
CA ILE A 153 11.01 -3.40 -2.85
C ILE A 153 12.40 -3.28 -3.47
N ASN A 154 13.46 -3.46 -2.70
CA ASN A 154 14.84 -3.43 -3.20
C ASN A 154 15.08 -4.53 -4.25
N TYR A 155 14.61 -5.75 -3.97
CA TYR A 155 14.71 -6.87 -4.91
C TYR A 155 14.04 -6.59 -6.27
N PHE A 156 12.88 -5.92 -6.28
CA PHE A 156 12.25 -5.51 -7.53
C PHE A 156 12.93 -4.30 -8.18
N ASN A 157 13.41 -3.34 -7.38
CA ASN A 157 14.11 -2.16 -7.88
C ASN A 157 15.37 -2.55 -8.68
N GLU A 158 16.11 -3.56 -8.24
CA GLU A 158 17.30 -4.08 -8.94
C GLU A 158 17.00 -4.67 -10.33
N GLN A 159 15.74 -5.02 -10.59
CA GLN A 159 15.29 -5.60 -11.86
C GLN A 159 14.60 -4.59 -12.78
N CYS A 160 14.25 -3.42 -12.26
CA CYS A 160 13.64 -2.36 -13.06
C CYS A 160 14.69 -1.71 -13.98
N PRO A 161 14.26 -1.12 -15.12
CA PRO A 161 15.17 -0.28 -15.91
C PRO A 161 15.67 0.90 -15.06
N GLU A 162 16.84 1.44 -15.39
CA GLU A 162 17.52 2.48 -14.59
C GLU A 162 16.65 3.73 -14.33
N ASN A 163 15.71 4.03 -15.23
CA ASN A 163 14.82 5.18 -15.12
C ASN A 163 13.43 4.83 -14.52
N LEU A 164 13.27 3.66 -13.90
CA LEU A 164 12.13 3.33 -13.05
C LEU A 164 12.64 2.93 -11.65
N ILE A 165 12.51 3.85 -10.70
CA ILE A 165 13.06 3.67 -9.35
C ILE A 165 11.92 3.38 -8.38
N LEU A 166 12.08 2.32 -7.59
CA LEU A 166 11.20 1.97 -6.48
C LEU A 166 11.95 2.20 -5.16
N LYS A 167 11.32 2.86 -4.19
CA LYS A 167 11.93 3.07 -2.87
C LYS A 167 10.91 3.16 -1.76
N THR A 168 11.40 3.06 -0.53
CA THR A 168 10.63 3.31 0.70
C THR A 168 11.01 4.65 1.34
N GLN A 169 10.06 5.30 2.01
CA GLN A 169 10.31 6.50 2.84
C GLN A 169 9.62 6.38 4.19
N LYS A 170 10.40 6.42 5.27
CA LYS A 170 9.84 6.64 6.61
C LYS A 170 9.55 8.12 6.77
N ILE A 171 8.31 8.47 7.10
CA ILE A 171 7.92 9.87 7.31
C ILE A 171 8.68 10.49 8.48
N ASN A 172 8.97 9.69 9.51
CA ASN A 172 9.75 10.12 10.67
C ASN A 172 11.12 10.70 10.28
N ASP A 173 11.75 10.15 9.22
CA ASP A 173 13.08 10.57 8.74
C ASP A 173 13.05 11.91 7.99
N LEU A 174 11.87 12.48 7.75
CA LEU A 174 11.70 13.81 7.14
C LEU A 174 11.74 14.95 8.17
N TYR A 175 11.79 14.62 9.46
CA TYR A 175 11.92 15.58 10.55
C TYR A 175 13.39 15.83 10.86
N ALA A 176 13.70 17.02 11.40
CA ALA A 176 15.05 17.36 11.80
C ALA A 176 15.57 16.47 12.95
N SER A 177 14.66 16.03 13.82
CA SER A 177 14.96 15.09 14.89
C SER A 177 13.77 14.17 15.19
N LYS A 178 14.05 13.07 15.89
CA LYS A 178 13.02 12.17 16.43
C LYS A 178 12.11 12.89 17.44
N ASP A 179 12.62 13.88 18.16
CA ASP A 179 11.86 14.64 19.14
C ASP A 179 10.88 15.60 18.48
N ASP A 180 11.27 16.27 17.39
CA ASP A 180 10.36 17.13 16.61
C ASP A 180 9.16 16.35 16.08
N TRP A 181 9.42 15.16 15.53
CA TRP A 181 8.37 14.25 15.08
C TRP A 181 7.43 13.84 16.23
N GLN A 182 7.99 13.44 17.38
CA GLN A 182 7.19 13.04 18.53
C GLN A 182 6.36 14.20 19.10
N ASN A 183 6.93 15.40 19.15
CA ASN A 183 6.26 16.60 19.63
C ASN A 183 5.06 16.93 18.74
N GLU A 184 5.22 16.96 17.42
CA GLU A 184 4.10 17.23 16.51
C GLU A 184 3.01 16.15 16.60
N TRP A 185 3.39 14.87 16.73
CA TRP A 185 2.43 13.79 16.92
C TRP A 185 1.65 13.97 18.24
N ASN A 186 2.34 14.27 19.34
CA ASN A 186 1.73 14.51 20.64
C ASN A 186 0.79 15.72 20.61
N GLU A 187 1.20 16.83 19.97
CA GLU A 187 0.38 18.03 19.81
C GLU A 187 -0.91 17.73 19.04
N ASN A 188 -0.81 16.98 17.93
CA ASN A 188 -1.97 16.56 17.16
C ASN A 188 -2.88 15.63 17.98
N TYR A 189 -2.33 14.71 18.76
CA TYR A 189 -3.12 13.82 19.62
C TYR A 189 -3.83 14.58 20.74
N GLU A 190 -3.14 15.51 21.43
CA GLU A 190 -3.75 16.33 22.48
C GLU A 190 -4.79 17.31 21.93
N ARG A 191 -4.59 17.86 20.72
CA ARG A 191 -5.65 18.60 20.01
C ARG A 191 -6.85 17.69 19.76
N ASN A 192 -6.62 16.49 19.22
CA ASN A 192 -7.68 15.55 18.92
C ASN A 192 -8.47 15.17 20.19
N LYS A 193 -7.82 14.98 21.34
CA LYS A 193 -8.52 14.74 22.62
C LYS A 193 -9.46 15.88 23.02
N ARG A 194 -9.02 17.14 22.87
CA ARG A 194 -9.82 18.32 23.24
C ARG A 194 -10.96 18.57 22.27
N GLU A 195 -10.73 18.32 20.97
CA GLU A 195 -11.58 18.82 19.89
C GLU A 195 -12.28 17.70 19.11
N TRP A 196 -12.16 16.43 19.50
CA TRP A 196 -12.67 15.28 18.74
C TRP A 196 -14.10 15.45 18.23
N ASN A 197 -14.97 15.95 19.12
CA ASN A 197 -16.39 16.12 18.87
C ASN A 197 -16.70 17.31 17.93
N SER A 198 -15.81 18.30 17.85
CA SER A 198 -15.93 19.45 16.94
C SER A 198 -15.19 19.23 15.62
N LEU A 199 -14.15 18.39 15.60
CA LEU A 199 -13.40 18.07 14.38
C LEU A 199 -14.22 17.23 13.39
N TYR A 200 -15.13 16.38 13.90
CA TYR A 200 -15.84 15.39 13.11
C TYR A 200 -17.30 15.24 13.55
N ASP A 201 -18.18 15.06 12.56
CA ASP A 201 -19.55 14.61 12.82
C ASP A 201 -19.58 13.22 13.50
N LEU A 202 -20.74 12.84 14.03
CA LEU A 202 -20.91 11.56 14.73
C LEU A 202 -20.58 10.36 13.84
N GLN A 203 -21.02 10.37 12.58
CA GLN A 203 -20.84 9.25 11.66
C GLN A 203 -19.37 8.98 11.37
N LEU A 204 -18.57 10.03 11.15
CA LEU A 204 -17.14 9.92 10.90
C LEU A 204 -16.39 9.50 12.16
N ARG A 205 -16.77 9.99 13.35
CA ARG A 205 -16.19 9.52 14.62
C ARG A 205 -16.43 8.04 14.83
N GLU A 206 -17.67 7.58 14.67
CA GLU A 206 -18.02 6.16 14.80
C GLU A 206 -17.24 5.29 13.81
N LYS A 207 -17.06 5.76 12.57
CA LYS A 207 -16.24 5.05 11.56
C LYS A 207 -14.78 4.94 12.01
N LYS A 208 -14.19 6.01 12.55
CA LYS A 208 -12.80 6.03 13.04
C LYS A 208 -12.63 5.10 14.24
N VAL A 209 -13.54 5.14 15.22
CA VAL A 209 -13.53 4.24 16.38
C VAL A 209 -13.73 2.78 15.96
N LYS A 210 -14.65 2.50 15.03
CA LYS A 210 -14.81 1.15 14.46
C LYS A 210 -13.54 0.64 13.79
N SER A 211 -12.83 1.50 13.06
CA SER A 211 -11.52 1.15 12.50
C SER A 211 -10.51 0.84 13.60
N ALA A 212 -10.46 1.63 14.68
CA ALA A 212 -9.59 1.37 15.81
C ALA A 212 -9.90 0.03 16.51
N ARG A 213 -11.19 -0.30 16.71
CA ARG A 213 -11.63 -1.61 17.24
C ARG A 213 -11.07 -2.79 16.44
N HIS A 214 -11.02 -2.68 15.12
CA HIS A 214 -10.49 -3.74 14.26
C HIS A 214 -8.96 -3.84 14.26
N ASN A 215 -8.25 -2.78 14.65
CA ASN A 215 -6.79 -2.70 14.52
C ASN A 215 -6.05 -2.75 15.86
N LEU A 216 -6.71 -2.44 16.99
CA LEU A 216 -6.10 -2.55 18.31
C LEU A 216 -5.87 -4.02 18.66
N ILE A 217 -4.64 -4.36 19.04
CA ILE A 217 -4.27 -5.69 19.53
C ILE A 217 -4.48 -5.73 21.04
N LEU A 218 -5.33 -6.62 21.53
CA LEU A 218 -5.60 -6.70 22.97
C LEU A 218 -4.44 -7.34 23.75
N ASP A 219 -3.82 -8.37 23.20
CA ASP A 219 -2.61 -9.00 23.75
C ASP A 219 -1.39 -8.61 22.92
N GLY A 220 -1.03 -7.32 23.02
CA GLY A 220 -0.03 -6.69 22.17
C GLY A 220 1.22 -6.29 22.94
N GLU A 221 1.71 -5.08 22.69
CA GLU A 221 2.81 -4.47 23.47
C GLU A 221 2.43 -4.36 24.95
N ARG A 222 1.17 -3.99 25.22
CA ARG A 222 0.53 -4.03 26.54
C ARG A 222 -0.51 -5.17 26.57
N ASN A 223 -0.70 -5.80 27.73
CA ASN A 223 -1.81 -6.72 27.92
C ASN A 223 -3.07 -5.93 28.33
N LEU A 224 -4.04 -5.85 27.40
CA LEU A 224 -5.33 -5.17 27.55
C LEU A 224 -6.50 -6.16 27.68
N VAL A 225 -6.24 -7.48 27.70
CA VAL A 225 -7.27 -8.54 27.67
C VAL A 225 -8.19 -8.51 28.89
N HIS A 226 -7.69 -7.98 30.01
CA HIS A 226 -8.41 -7.94 31.29
C HIS A 226 -9.17 -6.63 31.54
N LEU A 227 -9.13 -5.68 30.60
CA LEU A 227 -9.89 -4.44 30.71
C LEU A 227 -11.39 -4.72 30.62
N SER A 228 -12.17 -3.96 31.39
CA SER A 228 -13.63 -3.93 31.26
C SER A 228 -14.04 -3.35 29.90
N THR A 229 -15.30 -3.54 29.53
CA THR A 229 -15.86 -2.98 28.29
C THR A 229 -15.71 -1.46 28.21
N GLU A 230 -15.91 -0.73 29.31
CA GLU A 230 -15.79 0.73 29.36
C GLU A 230 -14.33 1.19 29.17
N GLU A 231 -13.39 0.48 29.79
CA GLU A 231 -11.95 0.74 29.62
C GLU A 231 -11.51 0.43 28.18
N LEU A 232 -11.99 -0.66 27.57
CA LEU A 232 -11.70 -0.97 26.17
C LEU A 232 -12.26 0.07 25.20
N GLU A 233 -13.48 0.55 25.43
CA GLU A 233 -14.05 1.63 24.61
C GLU A 233 -13.23 2.93 24.71
N THR A 234 -12.65 3.21 25.88
CA THR A 234 -11.70 4.31 26.05
C THR A 234 -10.41 4.08 25.26
N GLU A 235 -9.84 2.87 25.29
CA GLU A 235 -8.67 2.52 24.49
C GLU A 235 -8.93 2.60 22.98
N TYR A 236 -10.11 2.18 22.50
CA TYR A 236 -10.48 2.31 21.09
C TYR A 236 -10.62 3.77 20.65
N LEU A 237 -11.19 4.61 21.50
CA LEU A 237 -11.29 6.04 21.24
C LEU A 237 -9.89 6.68 21.18
N ASN A 238 -9.02 6.35 22.14
CA ASN A 238 -7.63 6.82 22.17
C ASN A 238 -6.88 6.38 20.90
N ALA A 239 -6.97 5.11 20.52
CA ALA A 239 -6.37 4.58 19.31
C ALA A 239 -6.87 5.29 18.05
N ALA A 240 -8.16 5.61 17.96
CA ALA A 240 -8.74 6.37 16.86
C ALA A 240 -8.16 7.79 16.76
N MET A 241 -8.04 8.50 17.89
CA MET A 241 -7.45 9.84 17.97
C MET A 241 -5.96 9.82 17.63
N MET A 242 -5.21 8.82 18.09
CA MET A 242 -3.78 8.63 17.80
C MET A 242 -3.53 8.30 16.33
N CYS A 243 -4.38 7.46 15.71
CA CYS A 243 -4.32 7.17 14.29
C CYS A 243 -4.57 8.45 13.47
N ASP A 244 -5.55 9.26 13.87
CA ASP A 244 -5.83 10.54 13.23
C ASP A 244 -4.66 11.54 13.39
N ALA A 245 -4.00 11.54 14.56
CA ALA A 245 -2.82 12.37 14.78
C ALA A 245 -1.69 12.03 13.79
N ILE A 246 -1.52 10.75 13.43
CA ILE A 246 -0.56 10.32 12.39
C ILE A 246 -1.00 10.77 10.99
N ASP A 247 -2.30 10.78 10.68
CA ASP A 247 -2.85 11.33 9.43
C ASP A 247 -2.70 12.86 9.34
N CYS A 248 -2.49 13.52 10.49
CA CYS A 248 -2.33 14.96 10.59
C CYS A 248 -0.88 15.47 10.50
N LEU A 249 0.12 14.59 10.58
CA LEU A 249 1.52 14.97 10.51
C LEU A 249 1.84 15.82 9.27
N SER A 250 2.44 16.98 9.50
CA SER A 250 2.78 17.98 8.50
C SER A 250 3.66 17.39 7.41
N LYS A 251 4.75 16.71 7.78
CA LYS A 251 5.66 16.06 6.83
C LYS A 251 5.01 14.92 6.05
N ARG A 252 4.03 14.21 6.63
CA ARG A 252 3.26 13.21 5.89
C ARG A 252 2.42 13.86 4.79
N ARG A 253 1.72 14.95 5.12
CA ARG A 253 0.85 15.68 4.19
C ARG A 253 1.66 16.39 3.12
N GLU A 254 2.75 17.06 3.52
CA GLU A 254 3.72 17.69 2.62
C GLU A 254 4.28 16.66 1.65
N PHE A 255 4.81 15.53 2.14
CA PHE A 255 5.46 14.52 1.30
C PHE A 255 4.51 13.90 0.27
N ASN A 256 3.31 13.48 0.70
CA ASN A 256 2.39 12.72 -0.15
C ASN A 256 1.46 13.61 -0.98
N LYS A 257 0.80 14.57 -0.33
CA LYS A 257 -0.35 15.29 -0.90
C LYS A 257 0.04 16.65 -1.47
N PHE A 258 0.82 17.42 -0.71
CA PHE A 258 1.17 18.81 -1.01
C PHE A 258 2.60 18.96 -1.56
N SER A 259 3.07 17.95 -2.30
CA SER A 259 4.36 17.96 -3.00
C SER A 259 4.18 17.95 -4.52
N HIS A 260 5.27 17.74 -5.25
CA HIS A 260 5.30 17.42 -6.68
C HIS A 260 4.90 15.98 -7.01
N ARG A 261 4.67 15.11 -6.01
CA ARG A 261 4.36 13.69 -6.21
C ARG A 261 2.90 13.46 -6.53
N ILE A 262 2.59 12.59 -7.48
CA ILE A 262 1.23 12.10 -7.71
C ILE A 262 0.91 11.07 -6.62
N GLN A 263 -0.03 11.40 -5.73
CA GLN A 263 -0.45 10.48 -4.69
C GLN A 263 -1.35 9.38 -5.27
N VAL A 264 -0.98 8.14 -5.05
CA VAL A 264 -1.78 6.95 -5.37
C VAL A 264 -2.56 6.53 -4.14
N VAL A 265 -3.84 6.21 -4.32
CA VAL A 265 -4.70 5.64 -3.28
C VAL A 265 -5.40 4.40 -3.82
N TYR A 266 -5.70 3.46 -2.93
CA TYR A 266 -6.40 2.21 -3.26
C TYR A 266 -7.83 2.17 -2.75
N VAL A 267 -8.12 2.98 -1.74
CA VAL A 267 -9.49 3.27 -1.30
C VAL A 267 -9.75 4.73 -1.66
N ARG A 268 -10.97 5.04 -2.15
CA ARG A 268 -11.37 6.43 -2.40
C ARG A 268 -11.06 7.27 -1.16
N GLY A 269 -10.16 8.21 -1.34
CA GLY A 269 -9.54 8.97 -0.25
C GLY A 269 -9.49 10.47 -0.53
N PRO A 270 -8.66 11.21 0.22
CA PRO A 270 -8.55 12.64 0.07
C PRO A 270 -7.94 13.01 -1.29
N LYS A 271 -8.51 14.04 -1.92
CA LYS A 271 -8.04 14.63 -3.18
C LYS A 271 -7.03 15.76 -2.92
N PRO A 272 -6.07 16.02 -3.81
CA PRO A 272 -5.86 15.35 -5.10
C PRO A 272 -5.18 13.98 -4.95
N ALA A 273 -5.64 12.99 -5.71
CA ALA A 273 -5.04 11.66 -5.78
C ALA A 273 -5.53 10.86 -7.00
N ILE A 274 -4.75 9.87 -7.44
CA ILE A 274 -5.21 8.88 -8.41
C ILE A 274 -5.61 7.57 -7.73
N HIS A 275 -6.80 7.08 -8.06
CA HIS A 275 -7.34 5.84 -7.49
C HIS A 275 -7.07 4.64 -8.41
N LEU A 276 -6.12 3.81 -8.02
CA LEU A 276 -5.67 2.64 -8.78
C LEU A 276 -6.10 1.35 -8.08
N GLY A 277 -6.04 0.23 -8.81
CA GLY A 277 -6.05 -1.09 -8.20
C GLY A 277 -4.79 -1.32 -7.36
N VAL A 278 -4.90 -2.22 -6.39
CA VAL A 278 -3.72 -2.79 -5.72
C VAL A 278 -3.14 -3.91 -6.57
N CYS A 279 -4.03 -4.67 -7.23
CA CYS A 279 -3.72 -5.63 -8.28
C CYS A 279 -4.91 -5.67 -9.26
N GLU A 280 -4.90 -6.58 -10.22
CA GLU A 280 -5.96 -6.74 -11.22
C GLU A 280 -7.33 -6.96 -10.56
N GLY A 281 -7.39 -7.82 -9.54
CA GLY A 281 -8.64 -8.24 -8.91
C GLY A 281 -9.03 -7.48 -7.64
N SER A 282 -8.26 -6.49 -7.18
CA SER A 282 -8.52 -5.86 -5.87
C SER A 282 -8.15 -4.38 -5.78
N THR A 283 -8.86 -3.68 -4.89
CA THR A 283 -8.55 -2.33 -4.40
C THR A 283 -8.27 -2.35 -2.88
N ARG A 284 -8.20 -3.53 -2.27
CA ARG A 284 -7.92 -3.69 -0.85
C ARG A 284 -6.43 -3.45 -0.60
N ASP A 285 -6.12 -2.54 0.31
CA ASP A 285 -4.77 -2.26 0.79
C ASP A 285 -3.98 -3.55 1.07
N PHE A 286 -2.81 -3.71 0.44
CA PHE A 286 -2.04 -4.95 0.48
C PHE A 286 -1.56 -5.32 1.90
N TRP A 287 -1.27 -4.31 2.72
CA TRP A 287 -0.75 -4.49 4.08
C TRP A 287 -1.83 -4.87 5.10
N VAL A 288 -3.12 -4.75 4.75
CA VAL A 288 -4.24 -5.18 5.62
C VAL A 288 -4.96 -6.43 5.14
N GLY A 289 -4.61 -6.92 3.96
CA GLY A 289 -5.24 -8.07 3.34
C GLY A 289 -4.32 -9.27 3.20
N LEU A 290 -4.87 -10.32 2.62
CA LEU A 290 -4.21 -11.58 2.33
C LEU A 290 -4.32 -11.88 0.84
N ALA A 291 -3.19 -12.18 0.19
CA ALA A 291 -3.21 -12.57 -1.21
C ALA A 291 -3.81 -13.97 -1.41
N VAL A 292 -4.60 -14.08 -2.47
CA VAL A 292 -5.06 -15.34 -3.03
C VAL A 292 -4.97 -15.29 -4.56
N MET A 293 -4.70 -16.44 -5.15
CA MET A 293 -4.75 -16.67 -6.58
C MET A 293 -6.13 -17.24 -6.92
N GLU A 294 -6.99 -16.41 -7.53
CA GLU A 294 -8.29 -16.87 -8.01
C GLU A 294 -8.09 -17.60 -9.35
N ILE A 295 -8.37 -18.90 -9.35
CA ILE A 295 -8.26 -19.72 -10.56
C ILE A 295 -9.54 -19.55 -11.38
N ARG A 296 -9.38 -19.17 -12.64
CA ARG A 296 -10.43 -19.13 -13.65
C ARG A 296 -10.05 -20.04 -14.81
N GLU A 297 -11.02 -20.38 -15.65
CA GLU A 297 -10.83 -21.26 -16.81
C GLU A 297 -9.60 -20.86 -17.65
N ASP A 298 -9.46 -19.56 -17.96
CA ASP A 298 -8.45 -19.01 -18.86
C ASP A 298 -7.22 -18.43 -18.14
N LYS A 299 -7.34 -18.01 -16.87
CA LYS A 299 -6.26 -17.27 -16.18
C LYS A 299 -6.22 -17.44 -14.67
N ILE A 300 -5.07 -17.10 -14.11
CA ILE A 300 -4.88 -16.90 -12.68
C ILE A 300 -5.01 -15.40 -12.40
N LEU A 301 -5.93 -15.03 -11.51
CA LEU A 301 -6.19 -13.63 -11.16
C LEU A 301 -5.70 -13.33 -9.73
N PRO A 302 -4.72 -12.44 -9.55
CA PRO A 302 -4.34 -11.93 -8.24
C PRO A 302 -5.50 -11.22 -7.55
N LYS A 303 -5.72 -11.55 -6.28
CA LYS A 303 -6.74 -10.93 -5.44
C LYS A 303 -6.23 -10.77 -4.02
N ILE A 304 -6.74 -9.77 -3.33
CA ILE A 304 -6.42 -9.47 -1.94
C ILE A 304 -7.73 -9.45 -1.16
N LEU A 305 -7.86 -10.38 -0.21
CA LEU A 305 -9.02 -10.54 0.63
C LEU A 305 -8.87 -9.70 1.92
N SER A 306 -9.97 -9.13 2.42
CA SER A 306 -10.01 -8.68 3.82
C SER A 306 -10.07 -9.87 4.77
N PHE A 307 -9.91 -9.61 6.07
CA PHE A 307 -10.07 -10.65 7.09
C PHE A 307 -11.42 -11.33 7.02
N GLU A 308 -12.49 -10.55 6.90
CA GLU A 308 -13.86 -11.07 6.85
C GLU A 308 -14.09 -11.92 5.59
N GLN A 309 -13.51 -11.51 4.46
CA GLN A 309 -13.57 -12.29 3.22
C GLN A 309 -12.75 -13.58 3.33
N PHE A 310 -11.57 -13.51 3.95
CA PHE A 310 -10.74 -14.68 4.20
C PHE A 310 -11.47 -15.68 5.09
N GLU A 311 -12.00 -15.25 6.24
CA GLU A 311 -12.71 -16.15 7.16
C GLU A 311 -13.97 -16.76 6.51
N TYR A 312 -14.69 -15.99 5.69
CA TYR A 312 -15.84 -16.50 4.94
C TYR A 312 -15.45 -17.55 3.88
N LEU A 313 -14.32 -17.36 3.18
CA LEU A 313 -13.88 -18.22 2.07
C LEU A 313 -12.89 -19.30 2.51
N LYS A 314 -12.48 -19.34 3.77
CA LYS A 314 -11.35 -20.15 4.28
C LYS A 314 -11.47 -21.63 3.94
N SER A 315 -12.68 -22.18 4.02
CA SER A 315 -12.96 -23.58 3.68
C SER A 315 -12.75 -23.91 2.20
N SER A 316 -12.81 -22.90 1.33
CA SER A 316 -12.64 -23.03 -0.12
C SER A 316 -11.24 -22.65 -0.59
N ILE A 317 -10.37 -22.18 0.31
CA ILE A 317 -9.00 -21.80 0.00
C ILE A 317 -8.10 -23.03 0.14
N GLN A 318 -7.39 -23.36 -0.92
CA GLN A 318 -6.34 -24.37 -0.94
C GLN A 318 -4.98 -23.71 -0.74
N MET A 319 -4.05 -24.43 -0.13
CA MET A 319 -2.68 -23.98 0.07
C MET A 319 -1.75 -24.84 -0.76
N LEU A 320 -0.80 -24.21 -1.45
CA LEU A 320 0.23 -24.90 -2.23
C LEU A 320 1.60 -24.40 -1.81
N GLU A 321 2.51 -25.33 -1.48
CA GLU A 321 3.91 -25.01 -1.22
C GLU A 321 4.64 -24.73 -2.54
N VAL A 322 5.47 -23.69 -2.54
CA VAL A 322 6.15 -23.20 -3.74
C VAL A 322 7.59 -22.82 -3.42
N GLU A 323 8.50 -23.24 -4.28
CA GLU A 323 9.89 -22.80 -4.21
C GLU A 323 10.02 -21.45 -4.91
N ASN A 324 10.57 -20.47 -4.22
CA ASN A 324 10.78 -19.14 -4.81
C ASN A 324 11.91 -18.37 -4.15
N LYS A 325 12.36 -17.29 -4.80
CA LYS A 325 13.43 -16.43 -4.29
C LYS A 325 13.01 -15.57 -3.10
N PHE A 326 11.72 -15.32 -2.91
CA PHE A 326 11.24 -14.47 -1.81
C PHE A 326 11.24 -15.19 -0.45
N SER A 327 11.37 -16.51 -0.42
CA SER A 327 11.50 -17.29 0.81
C SER A 327 12.68 -16.85 1.71
N THR A 328 13.70 -16.21 1.14
CA THR A 328 14.81 -15.63 1.93
C THR A 328 14.44 -14.31 2.61
N ILE A 329 13.34 -13.67 2.20
CA ILE A 329 12.83 -12.41 2.76
C ILE A 329 11.82 -12.68 3.87
N SER A 330 10.94 -13.66 3.68
CA SER A 330 9.87 -14.01 4.62
C SER A 330 9.38 -15.43 4.34
N LYS A 331 9.09 -16.20 5.40
CA LYS A 331 8.53 -17.56 5.27
C LYS A 331 7.10 -17.56 4.73
N ASN A 332 6.41 -16.41 4.76
CA ASN A 332 5.07 -16.30 4.18
C ASN A 332 5.07 -16.54 2.67
N PHE A 333 6.22 -16.46 2.00
CA PHE A 333 6.33 -16.75 0.57
C PHE A 333 6.42 -18.24 0.25
N ASP A 334 6.68 -19.11 1.22
CA ASP A 334 6.81 -20.56 1.00
C ASP A 334 5.50 -21.21 0.51
N LYS A 335 4.37 -20.50 0.68
CA LYS A 335 3.03 -21.00 0.36
C LYS A 335 2.22 -19.95 -0.37
N VAL A 336 1.45 -20.38 -1.35
CA VAL A 336 0.40 -19.57 -1.99
C VAL A 336 -0.97 -20.08 -1.61
N LEU A 337 -1.93 -19.15 -1.53
CA LEU A 337 -3.34 -19.45 -1.31
C LEU A 337 -4.07 -19.40 -2.64
N ILE A 338 -4.89 -20.42 -2.88
CA ILE A 338 -5.58 -20.65 -4.14
C ILE A 338 -7.07 -20.70 -3.86
N LEU A 339 -7.83 -19.84 -4.54
CA LEU A 339 -9.29 -19.83 -4.49
C LEU A 339 -9.81 -20.41 -5.81
N ASN A 340 -10.41 -21.60 -5.74
CA ASN A 340 -11.11 -22.18 -6.87
C ASN A 340 -12.55 -21.68 -6.86
N ASN A 341 -12.97 -21.02 -7.93
CA ASN A 341 -14.36 -20.66 -8.17
C ASN A 341 -15.01 -21.66 -9.12
#